data_AF-A0A662W9Y0-F1
#
_entry.id   AF-A0A662W9Y0-F1
#
_cell.length_a   1.000
_cell.length_b   1.000
_cell.length_c   1.000
_cell.angle_alpha   90.00
_cell.angle_beta   90.00
_cell.angle_gamma   90.00
#
_symmetry.space_group_name_H-M   'P 1'
#
loop_
_entity.id
_entity.type
_entity.pdbx_description
1 polymer ?
#
loop_
_entity_poly.entity_id
_entity_poly.type
_entity_poly.pdbx_seq_one_letter_code
_entity_poly.pdbx_strand_id
1 'polypeptide(L)' 'MEEVKRELLKAVEKLFDDYLKSDVSYEKVRWELDYVVYPGIGSFLADGSLTKEEGKEIFEYCEKRLQELKLRLEFR' A
#
# COMPACT_ATOMS: atom_id res chain seq x y z
N MET A 1 -2.96 17.08 -9.56
CA MET A 1 -3.38 16.26 -8.40
C MET A 1 -3.45 14.78 -8.73
N GLU A 2 -4.00 14.35 -9.89
CA GLU A 2 -4.00 12.92 -10.29
C GLU A 2 -2.63 12.22 -10.32
N GLU A 3 -1.56 12.96 -10.60
CA GLU A 3 -0.21 12.40 -10.74
C GLU A 3 0.34 11.82 -9.42
N VAL A 4 0.13 12.50 -8.28
CA VAL A 4 0.62 12.03 -6.97
C VAL A 4 -0.04 10.72 -6.57
N LYS A 5 -1.37 10.64 -6.69
CA LYS A 5 -2.13 9.40 -6.47
C LYS A 5 -1.62 8.27 -7.34
N ARG A 6 -1.41 8.53 -8.63
CA ARG A 6 -0.96 7.52 -9.59
C ARG A 6 0.44 7.00 -9.24
N GLU A 7 1.37 7.89 -8.89
CA GLU A 7 2.72 7.49 -8.50
C GLU A 7 2.74 6.71 -7.18
N LEU A 8 1.91 7.09 -6.21
CA LEU A 8 1.71 6.32 -4.98
C LEU A 8 1.16 4.93 -5.25
N LEU A 9 0.12 4.81 -6.08
CA LEU A 9 -0.44 3.50 -6.43
C LEU A 9 0.59 2.62 -7.13
N LYS A 10 1.38 3.16 -8.07
CA LYS A 10 2.48 2.42 -8.71
C LYS A 10 3.53 1.96 -7.70
N ALA A 11 3.90 2.82 -6.75
CA ALA A 11 4.89 2.48 -5.73
C ALA A 11 4.39 1.34 -4.82
N VAL A 12 3.12 1.42 -4.39
CA VAL A 12 2.46 0.39 -3.59
C VAL A 12 2.31 -0.91 -4.39
N GLU A 13 1.87 -0.84 -5.64
CA GLU A 13 1.76 -2.02 -6.53
C GLU A 13 3.11 -2.74 -6.66
N LYS A 14 4.17 -1.98 -6.95
CA LYS A 14 5.53 -2.52 -7.02
C LYS A 14 5.97 -3.18 -5.71
N LEU A 15 5.70 -2.55 -4.57
CA LEU A 15 6.01 -3.10 -3.25
C LEU A 15 5.37 -4.49 -3.07
N PHE A 16 4.08 -4.61 -3.34
CA PHE A 16 3.37 -5.89 -3.22
C PHE A 16 3.86 -6.93 -4.24
N ASP A 17 4.15 -6.53 -5.47
CA ASP A 17 4.68 -7.44 -6.50
C ASP A 17 6.06 -7.98 -6.16
N ASP A 18 6.93 -7.14 -5.59
CA ASP A 18 8.26 -7.54 -5.14
C ASP A 18 8.14 -8.51 -3.95
N TYR A 19 7.15 -8.30 -3.05
CA TYR A 19 6.86 -9.23 -1.97
C TYR A 19 6.27 -10.55 -2.43
N LEU A 20 5.40 -10.56 -3.44
CA LEU A 20 4.87 -11.80 -4.00
C LEU A 20 5.94 -12.66 -4.68
N LYS A 21 7.02 -12.05 -5.18
CA LYS A 21 8.17 -12.74 -5.79
C LYS A 21 9.21 -13.18 -4.76
N SER A 22 9.13 -12.68 -3.54
CA SER A 22 10.11 -12.89 -2.48
C SER A 22 9.51 -13.76 -1.37
N ASP A 23 10.36 -14.39 -0.55
CA ASP A 23 9.89 -15.19 0.60
C ASP A 23 9.66 -14.31 1.84
N VAL A 24 8.84 -13.26 1.69
CA VAL A 24 8.57 -12.28 2.75
C VAL A 24 7.31 -12.68 3.51
N SER A 25 7.42 -12.72 4.85
CA SER A 25 6.29 -13.00 5.74
C SER A 25 5.22 -11.91 5.69
N TYR A 26 3.96 -12.30 5.90
CA TYR A 26 2.83 -11.39 6.02
C TYR A 26 3.06 -10.25 7.03
N GLU A 27 3.65 -10.57 8.18
CA GLU A 27 3.93 -9.63 9.27
C GLU A 27 4.90 -8.53 8.84
N LYS A 28 5.90 -8.88 8.03
CA LYS A 28 6.88 -7.93 7.51
C LYS A 28 6.23 -6.95 6.52
N VAL A 29 5.35 -7.44 5.65
CA VAL A 29 4.61 -6.57 4.71
C VAL A 29 3.69 -5.64 5.47
N ARG A 30 2.95 -6.16 6.44
CA ARG A 30 2.12 -5.34 7.35
C ARG A 30 2.92 -4.24 8.03
N TRP A 31 4.08 -4.58 8.58
CA TRP A 31 4.94 -3.60 9.24
C TRP A 31 5.35 -2.47 8.29
N GLU A 32 5.70 -2.78 7.03
CA GLU A 32 6.04 -1.71 6.09
C GLU A 32 4.86 -0.83 5.70
N LEU A 33 3.66 -1.40 5.59
CA LEU A 33 2.46 -0.59 5.38
C LEU A 33 2.23 0.36 6.56
N ASP A 34 2.24 -0.17 7.79
CA ASP A 34 1.95 0.60 9.00
C ASP A 34 2.99 1.70 9.28
N TYR A 35 4.26 1.45 9.01
CA TYR A 35 5.36 2.36 9.42
C TYR A 35 6.00 3.15 8.27
N VAL A 36 5.77 2.79 7.01
CA VAL A 36 6.37 3.47 5.86
C VAL A 36 5.30 4.03 4.94
N VAL A 37 4.39 3.18 4.44
CA VAL A 37 3.43 3.58 3.41
C VAL A 37 2.34 4.49 3.97
N TYR A 38 1.65 4.07 5.04
CA TYR A 38 0.55 4.84 5.63
C TYR A 38 0.98 6.19 6.18
N PRO A 39 2.14 6.33 6.86
CA PRO A 39 2.68 7.65 7.23
C PRO A 39 2.99 8.53 6.02
N GLY A 40 3.50 7.95 4.93
CA GLY A 40 3.72 8.67 3.68
C GLY A 40 2.42 9.24 3.11
N ILE A 41 1.38 8.42 2.98
CA ILE A 41 0.05 8.86 2.53
C ILE A 41 -0.50 9.94 3.47
N GLY A 42 -0.36 9.77 4.79
CA GLY A 42 -0.77 10.77 5.78
C GLY A 42 -0.08 12.12 5.58
N SER A 43 1.18 12.13 5.17
CA SER A 43 1.92 13.36 4.88
C SER A 43 1.36 14.08 3.65
N PHE A 44 1.06 13.36 2.57
CA PHE A 44 0.43 13.92 1.35
C PHE A 44 -1.01 14.40 1.58
N LEU A 45 -1.72 13.80 2.53
CA LEU A 45 -3.03 14.30 2.96
C LEU A 45 -2.90 15.60 3.75
N ALA A 46 -1.88 15.71 4.60
CA ALA A 46 -1.65 16.89 5.44
C ALA A 46 -1.19 18.11 4.62
N ASP A 47 -0.40 17.90 3.56
CA ASP A 47 0.08 18.97 2.69
C ASP A 47 -0.89 19.36 1.55
N GLY A 48 -2.00 18.60 1.40
CA GLY A 48 -3.04 18.86 0.40
C GLY A 48 -2.73 18.32 -1.00
N SER A 49 -1.64 17.56 -1.17
CA SER A 49 -1.31 16.88 -2.43
C SER A 49 -2.28 15.74 -2.76
N LEU A 50 -2.92 15.18 -1.74
CA LEU A 50 -4.03 14.24 -1.86
C LEU A 50 -5.30 14.81 -1.22
N THR A 51 -6.42 14.59 -1.89
CA THR A 51 -7.73 14.71 -1.26
C THR A 51 -8.00 13.51 -0.33
N LYS A 52 -8.97 13.69 0.56
CA LYS A 52 -9.43 12.63 1.47
C LYS A 52 -9.95 11.40 0.70
N GLU A 53 -10.67 11.64 -0.40
CA GLU A 53 -11.21 10.61 -1.28
C GLU A 53 -10.08 9.83 -1.96
N GLU A 54 -9.07 10.51 -2.50
CA GLU A 54 -7.91 9.85 -3.11
C GLU A 54 -7.10 9.04 -2.09
N GLY A 55 -6.91 9.58 -0.87
CA GLY A 55 -6.28 8.83 0.22
C GLY A 55 -7.07 7.56 0.54
N LYS A 56 -8.39 7.65 0.66
CA LYS A 56 -9.28 6.51 0.93
C LYS A 56 -9.12 5.42 -0.12
N GLU A 57 -9.06 5.77 -1.40
CA GLU A 57 -8.85 4.81 -2.48
C GLU A 57 -7.49 4.09 -2.38
N ILE A 58 -6.42 4.81 -2.03
CA ILE A 58 -5.09 4.21 -1.85
C ILE A 58 -5.08 3.26 -0.66
N PHE A 59 -5.70 3.64 0.46
CA PHE A 59 -5.84 2.77 1.64
C PHE A 59 -6.63 1.50 1.30
N GLU A 60 -7.78 1.63 0.64
CA GLU A 60 -8.60 0.48 0.22
C GLU A 60 -7.82 -0.46 -0.73
N TYR A 61 -6.98 0.10 -1.61
CA TYR A 61 -6.10 -0.70 -2.46
C TYR A 61 -5.07 -1.49 -1.64
N CYS A 62 -4.40 -0.86 -0.67
CA CYS A 62 -3.44 -1.53 0.20
C CYS A 62 -4.07 -2.69 0.98
N GLU A 63 -5.25 -2.46 1.57
CA GLU A 63 -5.97 -3.49 2.34
C GLU A 63 -6.38 -4.68 1.48
N LYS A 64 -6.87 -4.44 0.26
CA LYS A 64 -7.21 -5.51 -0.69
C LYS A 64 -5.99 -6.35 -1.05
N ARG A 65 -4.87 -5.70 -1.39
CA ARG A 65 -3.62 -6.39 -1.74
C ARG A 65 -3.04 -7.18 -0.56
N LEU A 66 -3.13 -6.62 0.65
CA LEU A 66 -2.71 -7.29 1.87
C LEU A 66 -3.55 -8.55 2.15
N GLN A 67 -4.87 -8.46 1.94
CA GLN A 67 -5.77 -9.62 2.06
C GLN A 67 -5.46 -10.71 1.03
N GLU A 68 -5.21 -10.35 -0.23
CA GLU A 68 -4.79 -11.28 -1.28
C GLU A 68 -3.48 -11.99 -0.92
N LEU A 69 -2.50 -11.25 -0.39
CA LEU A 69 -1.24 -11.81 0.08
C LEU A 69 -1.47 -12.82 1.22
N LYS A 70 -2.31 -12.47 2.21
CA LYS A 70 -2.65 -13.36 3.33
C LYS A 70 -3.22 -14.69 2.84
N LEU A 71 -4.21 -14.63 1.95
CA LEU A 71 -4.83 -15.82 1.37
C LEU A 71 -3.80 -16.67 0.63
N ARG A 72 -2.93 -16.06 -0.19
CA ARG A 72 -1.87 -16.80 -0.89
C ARG A 72 -0.90 -17.51 0.04
N LEU A 73 -0.55 -16.87 1.17
CA LEU A 73 0.35 -17.47 2.15
C LEU A 73 -0.34 -18.57 2.99
N GLU A 74 -1.64 -18.45 3.27
CA GLU A 74 -2.43 -19.48 3.96
C GLU A 74 -2.68 -20.73 3.11
N PHE A 75 -2.75 -20.58 1.78
CA PHE A 75 -2.95 -21.67 0.82
C PHE A 75 -1.67 -22.08 0.06
N ARG A 76 -0.49 -21.72 0.60
CA ARG A 76 0.82 -22.10 0.04
C ARG A 76 1.26 -23.51 0.44
#